data_AF-A0AAD9KPW2-F1
#
_entry.id   AF-A0AAD9KPW2-F1
#
_cell.length_a   1.000
_cell.length_b   1.000
_cell.length_c   1.000
_cell.angle_alpha   90.00
_cell.angle_beta   90.00
_cell.angle_gamma   90.00
#
_symmetry.space_group_name_H-M   'P 1'
#
loop_
_entity.id
_entity.type
_entity.pdbx_description
1 polymer ?
#
loop_
_entity_poly.entity_id
_entity_poly.type
_entity_poly.pdbx_seq_one_letter_code
_entity_poly.pdbx_strand_id
1 'polypeptide(L)'
;MPEVKRFIFDDVPLFHNAVFKHTPGASPVLLFLNKDDETVQKVELSGLTRDDCNNLLLKKGFYKKSSEDAEVPEKYRNGPYVEKEEL
;
A
#
# COMPACT_ATOMS: atom_id res chain seq x y z
N MET A 1 -7.74 -15.81 5.69
CA MET A 1 -6.84 -14.68 5.35
C MET A 1 -6.57 -13.77 6.57
N PRO A 2 -6.00 -14.27 7.67
CA PRO A 2 -5.66 -13.42 8.82
C PRO A 2 -4.55 -12.41 8.47
N GLU A 3 -3.53 -12.84 7.73
CA GLU A 3 -2.40 -12.02 7.29
C GLU A 3 -2.81 -10.78 6.49
N VAL A 4 -3.60 -10.98 5.44
CA VAL A 4 -4.10 -9.89 4.60
C VAL A 4 -4.99 -8.93 5.39
N LYS A 5 -5.78 -9.44 6.36
CA LYS A 5 -6.58 -8.57 7.25
C LYS A 5 -5.68 -7.68 8.10
N ARG A 6 -4.63 -8.24 8.70
CA ARG A 6 -3.68 -7.47 9.51
C ARG A 6 -2.96 -6.42 8.67
N PHE A 7 -2.56 -6.76 7.44
CA PHE A 7 -2.04 -5.76 6.50
C PHE A 7 -3.04 -4.62 6.26
N ILE A 8 -4.30 -4.95 5.93
CA ILE A 8 -5.34 -3.96 5.64
C ILE A 8 -5.63 -3.04 6.83
N PHE A 9 -5.76 -3.59 8.04
CA PHE A 9 -6.22 -2.83 9.20
C PHE A 9 -5.08 -2.23 10.04
N ASP A 10 -3.91 -2.87 10.08
CA ASP A 10 -2.78 -2.41 10.90
C ASP A 10 -1.76 -1.62 10.09
N ASP A 11 -1.50 -2.00 8.82
CA ASP A 11 -0.37 -1.43 8.04
C ASP A 11 -0.78 -0.39 7.03
N VAL A 12 -1.89 -0.58 6.29
CA VAL A 12 -2.35 0.39 5.28
C VAL A 12 -2.50 1.81 5.84
N PRO A 13 -3.04 2.06 7.05
CA PRO A 13 -3.11 3.40 7.64
C PRO A 13 -1.74 4.08 7.84
N LEU A 14 -0.67 3.29 7.91
CA LEU A 14 0.68 3.78 8.07
C LEU A 14 1.34 4.14 6.74
N PHE A 15 0.82 3.68 5.59
CA PHE A 15 1.38 4.04 4.29
C PHE A 15 0.82 5.38 3.79
N HIS A 16 1.72 6.28 3.39
CA HIS A 16 1.31 7.57 2.79
C HIS A 16 0.64 7.35 1.42
N ASN A 17 -0.47 8.04 1.17
CA ASN A 17 -1.34 7.87 -0.01
C ASN A 17 -1.83 6.42 -0.26
N ALA A 18 -2.04 5.64 0.80
CA ALA A 18 -2.72 4.35 0.71
C ALA A 18 -4.04 4.39 1.52
N VAL A 19 -5.12 3.88 0.93
CA VAL A 19 -6.44 3.82 1.58
C VAL A 19 -7.09 2.48 1.35
N PHE A 20 -7.76 1.95 2.39
CA PHE A 20 -8.59 0.77 2.26
C PHE A 20 -10.03 1.16 1.92
N LYS A 21 -10.61 0.50 0.90
CA LYS A 21 -12.05 0.59 0.57
C LYS A 21 -12.68 -0.79 0.67
N HIS A 22 -13.63 -0.95 1.60
CA HIS A 22 -14.34 -2.21 1.80
C HIS A 22 -15.36 -2.47 0.68
N THR A 23 -15.26 -3.62 0.01
CA THR A 23 -16.22 -4.09 -0.99
C THR A 23 -16.73 -5.48 -0.59
N PRO A 24 -18.03 -5.64 -0.25
CA PRO A 24 -18.59 -6.92 0.18
C PRO A 24 -18.45 -8.02 -0.89
N GLY A 25 -18.09 -9.24 -0.48
CA GLY A 25 -18.08 -10.42 -1.35
C GLY A 25 -16.92 -10.49 -2.37
N ALA A 26 -16.02 -9.51 -2.39
CA ALA A 26 -14.86 -9.51 -3.27
C ALA A 26 -13.57 -9.94 -2.54
N SER A 27 -12.66 -10.61 -3.25
CA SER A 27 -11.30 -10.83 -2.78
C SER A 27 -10.55 -9.50 -2.64
N PRO A 28 -9.68 -9.33 -1.63
CA PRO A 28 -8.90 -8.11 -1.46
C PRO A 28 -7.90 -7.95 -2.61
N VAL A 29 -7.89 -6.77 -3.21
CA VAL A 29 -6.99 -6.40 -4.30
C VAL A 29 -6.32 -5.07 -3.96
N LEU A 30 -5.06 -4.93 -4.35
CA LEU A 30 -4.33 -3.67 -4.29
C LEU A 30 -4.33 -3.05 -5.69
N LEU A 31 -4.75 -1.79 -5.77
CA LEU A 31 -4.79 -1.01 -7.01
C LEU A 31 -3.78 0.13 -6.89
N PHE A 32 -2.86 0.20 -7.85
CA PHE A 32 -1.97 1.34 -8.00
C PHE A 32 -2.58 2.30 -8.99
N LEU A 33 -2.72 3.56 -8.57
CA LEU A 33 -3.32 4.62 -9.36
C LEU A 33 -2.22 5.58 -9.84
N ASN A 34 -2.41 6.16 -11.03
CA ASN A 34 -1.62 7.32 -11.46
C ASN A 34 -2.19 8.61 -10.84
N LYS A 35 -1.61 9.75 -11.19
CA LYS A 35 -2.04 11.08 -10.71
C LYS A 35 -3.45 11.49 -11.16
N ASP A 36 -3.98 10.82 -12.18
CA ASP A 36 -5.29 11.07 -12.78
C ASP A 36 -6.34 10.05 -12.25
N ASP A 37 -6.03 9.36 -11.14
CA ASP A 37 -6.82 8.31 -10.48
C ASP A 37 -7.10 7.06 -11.33
N GLU A 38 -6.34 6.86 -12.42
CA GLU A 38 -6.49 5.70 -13.28
C GLU A 38 -5.68 4.51 -12.75
N THR A 39 -6.28 3.31 -12.77
CA THR A 39 -5.58 2.10 -12.34
C THR A 39 -4.51 1.72 -13.36
N VAL A 40 -3.25 1.80 -12.95
CA VAL A 40 -2.10 1.37 -13.77
C VAL A 40 -1.68 -0.07 -13.47
N GLN A 41 -1.96 -0.57 -12.27
CA GLN A 41 -1.64 -1.94 -11.89
C GLN A 41 -2.64 -2.47 -10.85
N LYS A 42 -2.98 -3.75 -10.96
CA LYS A 42 -3.82 -4.48 -10.00
C LYS A 42 -3.09 -5.73 -9.53
N VAL A 43 -3.07 -5.96 -8.22
CA VAL A 43 -2.46 -7.14 -7.58
C VAL A 43 -3.48 -7.80 -6.67
N GLU A 44 -3.69 -9.11 -6.82
CA GLU A 44 -4.52 -9.88 -5.89
C GLU A 44 -3.73 -10.16 -4.61
N LEU A 45 -4.33 -9.87 -3.45
CA LEU A 45 -3.69 -10.11 -2.15
C LEU A 45 -4.00 -11.51 -1.61
N SER A 46 -4.94 -12.23 -2.23
CA SER A 46 -5.30 -13.59 -1.87
C SER A 46 -4.09 -14.52 -1.97
N GLY A 47 -3.68 -15.09 -0.84
CA GLY A 47 -2.53 -16.00 -0.75
C GLY A 47 -1.21 -15.33 -0.39
N LEU A 48 -1.15 -14.00 -0.33
CA LEU A 48 0.03 -13.27 0.16
C LEU A 48 0.06 -13.19 1.69
N THR A 49 1.26 -13.15 2.24
CA THR A 49 1.48 -12.86 3.67
C THR A 49 1.40 -11.37 3.94
N ARG A 50 1.33 -10.98 5.22
CA ARG A 50 1.40 -9.57 5.64
C ARG A 50 2.69 -8.92 5.16
N ASP A 51 3.81 -9.64 5.27
CA ASP A 51 5.14 -9.15 4.88
C ASP A 51 5.24 -8.99 3.36
N ASP A 52 4.72 -9.92 2.57
CA ASP A 52 4.67 -9.79 1.11
C ASP A 52 3.91 -8.52 0.69
N CYS A 53 2.78 -8.24 1.34
CA CYS A 53 1.96 -7.06 1.07
C CYS A 53 2.71 -5.76 1.42
N ASN A 54 3.38 -5.72 2.59
CA ASN A 54 4.19 -4.57 2.99
C ASN A 54 5.37 -4.35 2.03
N ASN A 55 6.10 -5.43 1.69
CA ASN A 55 7.23 -5.38 0.79
C ASN A 55 6.83 -4.91 -0.61
N LEU A 56 5.65 -5.29 -1.09
CA LEU A 56 5.12 -4.82 -2.38
C LEU A 56 4.97 -3.28 -2.40
N LEU A 57 4.37 -2.69 -1.36
CA LEU A 57 4.25 -1.22 -1.26
C LEU A 57 5.61 -0.53 -1.12
N LEU A 58 6.50 -1.07 -0.29
CA LEU A 58 7.84 -0.51 -0.10
C LEU A 58 8.66 -0.54 -1.40
N LYS A 59 8.58 -1.65 -2.16
CA LYS A 59 9.20 -1.76 -3.50
C LYS A 59 8.63 -0.74 -4.46
N LYS A 60 7.32 -0.49 -4.42
CA LYS A 60 6.67 0.57 -5.22
C LYS A 60 7.00 2.00 -4.76
N GLY A 61 7.87 2.16 -3.77
CA GLY A 61 8.36 3.46 -3.31
C GLY A 61 7.46 4.14 -2.28
N PHE A 62 6.40 3.48 -1.80
CA PHE A 62 5.54 4.03 -0.77
C PHE A 62 6.30 4.16 0.54
N TYR A 63 6.03 5.25 1.27
CA TYR A 63 6.59 5.49 2.58
C TYR A 63 5.67 4.95 3.66
N LYS A 64 6.20 4.07 4.52
CA LYS A 64 5.54 3.61 5.74
C LYS A 64 5.95 4.51 6.91
N LYS A 65 4.97 5.17 7.51
CA LYS A 65 5.12 5.96 8.74
C LYS A 65 5.37 5.04 9.93
N SER A 66 6.04 5.57 10.96
CA SER A 66 6.23 4.86 12.25
C SER A 66 4.96 4.81 13.11
N SER A 67 4.05 5.77 12.92
CA SER A 67 2.73 5.86 13.55
C SER A 67 1.78 6.67 12.66
N GLU A 68 0.49 6.66 12.96
CA GLU A 68 -0.51 7.38 12.16
C GLU A 68 -0.26 8.89 12.10
N ASP A 69 0.15 9.49 13.22
CA ASP A 69 0.43 10.93 13.37
C ASP A 69 1.84 11.34 12.92
N ALA A 70 2.71 10.38 12.56
CA ALA A 70 4.08 10.71 12.17
C ALA A 70 4.13 11.49 10.85
N GLU A 71 4.97 12.52 10.80
CA GLU A 71 5.14 13.31 9.59
C GLU A 71 5.76 12.48 8.45
N VAL A 72 5.29 12.76 7.23
CA VAL A 72 5.89 12.23 6.01
C VAL A 72 7.07 13.12 5.60
N PRO A 73 8.29 12.57 5.41
CA PRO A 73 9.43 13.35 4.93
C PRO A 73 9.14 14.00 3.58
N GLU A 74 9.67 15.21 3.34
CA GLU A 74 9.36 16.00 2.14
C GLU A 74 9.55 15.24 0.83
N LYS A 75 10.60 14.42 0.73
CA LYS A 75 10.89 13.57 -0.44
C LYS A 75 9.80 12.54 -0.78
N TYR A 76 8.88 12.25 0.14
CA TYR A 76 7.78 11.32 -0.05
C TYR A 76 6.41 12.02 -0.05
N ARG A 77 6.34 13.32 0.24
CA ARG A 77 5.05 14.04 0.33
C ARG A 77 4.33 14.09 -1.01
N ASN A 78 5.10 14.23 -2.09
CA ASN A 78 4.60 14.34 -3.45
C ASN A 78 5.06 13.13 -4.27
N GLY A 79 4.17 12.63 -5.14
CA GLY A 79 4.53 11.64 -6.14
C GLY A 79 5.34 12.23 -7.30
N PRO A 80 5.72 11.40 -8.29
CA PRO A 80 5.45 9.97 -8.35
C PRO A 80 6.30 9.17 -7.34
N TYR A 81 5.72 8.09 -6.79
CA TYR A 81 6.51 7.11 -6.05
C TYR A 81 7.34 6.30 -7.05
N VAL A 82 8.66 6.29 -6.86
CA VAL A 82 9.59 5.59 -7.75
C VAL A 82 9.82 4.18 -7.22
N GLU A 83 9.61 3.19 -8.09
CA GLU A 83 9.88 1.80 -7.78
C GLU A 83 11.37 1.59 -7.47
N LYS A 84 11.66 0.87 -6.38
CA LYS A 84 13.01 0.57 -5.90
C LYS A 84 13.39 -0.82 -6.35
N GLU A 85 14.53 -0.95 -7.02
CA GLU A 85 15.06 -2.24 -7.48
C GLU A 85 15.59 -3.10 -6.31
N GLU A 86 15.98 -2.47 -5.19
CA GLU A 86 16.48 -3.15 -3.97
C GLU A 86 15.85 -2.54 -2.71
N LEU A 87 15.44 -3.39 -1.75
CA LEU A 87 14.89 -3.02 -0.43
C LEU A 87 15.95 -3.18 0.67
#